data_AF-A0AAD4K5K2-F1
#
_entry.id   AF-A0AAD4K5K2-F1
#
_cell.length_a   1.000
_cell.length_b   1.000
_cell.length_c   1.000
_cell.angle_alpha   90.00
_cell.angle_beta   90.00
_cell.angle_gamma   90.00
#
_symmetry.space_group_name_H-M   'P 1'
#
loop_
_entity.id
_entity.type
_entity.pdbx_description
1 polymer ?
#
loop_
_entity_poly.entity_id
_entity_poly.type
_entity_poly.pdbx_seq_one_letter_code
_entity_poly.pdbx_strand_id
1 'polypeptide(L)'
;MAEAKTADASNGEDKKLSDIFLNGWNLYDELEVTELPFNGSEFQSKVKTAMGHFEQATVIVNQVSMFSSNELIDEVSTDSLPFMLLPYFLGKLATKVNNPNSSEMLELGEIYFNDHLQRCQEYELCEAPKKNEGENKTDAAQQKSEQRQLIEAAYNRNDKIAQYRKMKEIDEYIGKMRAAVKNKTADDELRREFFLKYLQKSIMDAKQELESLRVMKEMVKMRLAHINAEQKQPLGNPSGAEQQPKSAASGQGHGHSHGPHNHHQSAESKPKPLQPFIITRNATQKAVFGLGYPSLPIMTVDEFYHQRVEEGIFPDDEKMAKINQEKAIAAALNPNVQEEEEKAVEDQQVEDDDPEYLARMRRMDEYKDVVRRGDGNRHNRS
;
A
#
# COMPACT_ATOMS: atom_id res chain seq x y z
N MET A 1 -30.78 -69.15 14.91
CA MET A 1 -30.25 -68.77 13.58
C MET A 1 -30.83 -67.41 13.26
N ALA A 2 -30.01 -66.36 13.38
CA ALA A 2 -30.36 -65.00 13.01
C ALA A 2 -29.22 -64.48 12.13
N GLU A 3 -29.57 -64.07 10.92
CA GLU A 3 -28.67 -63.53 9.90
C GLU A 3 -28.05 -62.21 10.38
N ALA A 4 -26.72 -62.16 10.38
CA ALA A 4 -25.97 -60.91 10.51
C ALA A 4 -25.56 -60.44 9.12
N LYS A 5 -26.19 -59.36 8.66
CA LYS A 5 -25.76 -58.55 7.52
C LYS A 5 -24.38 -57.96 7.81
N THR A 6 -23.36 -58.43 7.10
CA THR A 6 -22.08 -57.72 6.97
C THR A 6 -22.28 -56.57 5.98
N ALA A 7 -22.40 -55.36 6.50
CA ALA A 7 -22.36 -54.14 5.72
C ALA A 7 -20.91 -53.87 5.27
N ASP A 8 -20.71 -54.05 3.98
CA ASP A 8 -19.81 -53.35 3.08
C ASP A 8 -18.94 -52.24 3.70
N ALA A 9 -17.68 -52.59 3.98
CA ALA A 9 -16.60 -51.66 4.25
C ALA A 9 -15.81 -51.45 2.94
N SER A 10 -16.32 -50.58 2.07
CA SER A 10 -15.62 -50.14 0.86
C SER A 10 -15.70 -48.62 0.69
N ASN A 11 -14.66 -47.91 1.15
CA ASN A 11 -14.13 -46.65 0.55
C ASN A 11 -13.11 -45.96 1.48
N GLY A 12 -11.95 -46.58 1.66
CA GLY A 12 -10.78 -45.94 2.27
C GLY A 12 -9.60 -45.98 1.30
N GLU A 13 -9.71 -45.33 0.14
CA GLU A 13 -8.50 -44.98 -0.59
C GLU A 13 -7.79 -43.90 0.22
N ASP A 14 -6.61 -44.22 0.75
CA ASP A 14 -5.72 -43.26 1.40
C ASP A 14 -5.34 -42.17 0.40
N LYS A 15 -6.13 -41.09 0.34
CA LYS A 15 -5.87 -39.95 -0.53
C LYS A 15 -4.57 -39.30 -0.11
N LYS A 16 -3.64 -39.13 -1.06
CA LYS A 16 -2.36 -38.46 -0.79
C LYS A 16 -2.61 -37.02 -0.35
N LEU A 17 -1.84 -36.57 0.64
CA LEU A 17 -1.91 -35.19 1.17
C LEU A 17 -1.80 -34.13 0.06
N SER A 18 -0.91 -34.35 -0.92
CA SER A 18 -0.77 -33.47 -2.08
C SER A 18 -2.05 -33.31 -2.89
N ASP A 19 -2.83 -34.39 -3.03
CA ASP A 19 -4.03 -34.42 -3.86
C ASP A 19 -5.19 -33.77 -3.11
N ILE A 20 -5.28 -33.97 -1.79
CA ILE A 20 -6.24 -33.27 -0.91
C ILE A 20 -6.01 -31.76 -1.00
N PHE A 21 -4.77 -31.31 -0.85
CA PHE A 21 -4.43 -29.90 -0.96
C PHE A 21 -4.73 -29.32 -2.36
N LEU A 22 -4.35 -30.03 -3.42
CA LEU A 22 -4.58 -29.58 -4.79
C LEU A 22 -6.09 -29.44 -5.10
N ASN A 23 -6.93 -30.36 -4.61
CA ASN A 23 -8.38 -30.27 -4.75
C ASN A 23 -8.94 -29.03 -4.04
N GLY A 24 -8.52 -28.78 -2.79
CA GLY A 24 -8.88 -27.56 -2.06
C GLY A 24 -8.42 -26.29 -2.79
N TRP A 25 -7.20 -26.28 -3.30
CA TRP A 25 -6.62 -25.13 -3.99
C TRP A 25 -7.27 -24.86 -5.35
N ASN A 26 -7.74 -25.89 -6.05
CA ASN A 26 -8.52 -25.72 -7.29
C ASN A 26 -9.88 -25.08 -7.01
N LEU A 27 -10.60 -25.55 -5.98
CA LEU A 27 -11.86 -24.93 -5.57
C LEU A 27 -11.66 -23.50 -5.07
N TYR A 28 -10.59 -23.23 -4.33
CA TYR A 28 -10.25 -21.88 -3.89
C TYR A 28 -10.06 -20.93 -5.08
N ASP A 29 -9.27 -21.34 -6.08
CA ASP A 29 -9.04 -20.52 -7.27
C ASP A 29 -10.33 -20.30 -8.07
N GLU A 30 -11.18 -21.32 -8.18
CA GLU A 30 -12.50 -21.18 -8.81
C GLU A 30 -13.36 -20.14 -8.08
N LEU A 31 -13.37 -20.16 -6.74
CA LEU A 31 -14.14 -19.24 -5.90
C LEU A 31 -13.64 -17.78 -5.97
N GLU A 32 -12.41 -17.54 -6.41
CA GLU A 32 -11.86 -16.19 -6.57
C GLU A 32 -12.33 -15.50 -7.85
N VAL A 33 -12.66 -16.27 -8.89
CA VAL A 33 -13.02 -15.75 -10.22
C VAL A 33 -14.47 -16.06 -10.64
N THR A 34 -15.20 -16.78 -9.79
CA THR A 34 -16.57 -17.19 -10.09
C THR A 34 -17.54 -16.02 -10.11
N GLU A 35 -18.52 -16.07 -11.01
CA GLU A 35 -19.67 -15.15 -11.04
C GLU A 35 -20.86 -15.67 -10.22
N LEU A 36 -20.69 -16.80 -9.52
CA LEU A 36 -21.74 -17.37 -8.68
C LEU A 36 -22.14 -16.39 -7.56
N PRO A 37 -23.43 -16.26 -7.24
CA PRO A 37 -23.86 -15.43 -6.12
C PRO A 37 -23.25 -15.89 -4.80
N PHE A 38 -22.65 -14.95 -4.04
CA PHE A 38 -21.99 -15.25 -2.77
C PHE A 38 -22.90 -15.98 -1.76
N ASN A 39 -24.19 -15.65 -1.74
CA ASN A 39 -25.18 -16.31 -0.88
C ASN A 39 -25.85 -17.54 -1.52
N GLY A 40 -25.49 -17.89 -2.75
CA GLY A 40 -26.01 -19.04 -3.48
C GLY A 40 -25.57 -20.36 -2.84
N SER A 41 -26.44 -21.36 -2.91
CA SER A 41 -26.15 -22.70 -2.35
C SER A 41 -24.94 -23.35 -2.99
N GLU A 42 -24.72 -23.17 -4.29
CA GLU A 42 -23.57 -23.71 -5.00
C GLU A 42 -22.25 -23.08 -4.52
N PHE A 43 -22.18 -21.74 -4.45
CA PHE A 43 -21.01 -21.03 -3.94
C PHE A 43 -20.69 -21.47 -2.50
N GLN A 44 -21.70 -21.46 -1.63
CA GLN A 44 -21.52 -21.85 -0.22
C GLN A 44 -21.13 -23.34 -0.07
N SER A 45 -21.63 -24.23 -0.93
CA SER A 45 -21.22 -25.64 -0.96
C SER A 45 -19.77 -25.79 -1.37
N LYS A 46 -19.31 -25.05 -2.39
CA LYS A 46 -17.90 -25.04 -2.82
C LYS A 46 -16.97 -24.51 -1.74
N VAL A 47 -17.35 -23.42 -1.05
CA VAL A 47 -16.61 -22.89 0.11
C VAL A 47 -16.44 -23.97 1.18
N LYS A 48 -17.52 -24.62 1.60
CA LYS A 48 -17.48 -25.69 2.62
C LYS A 48 -16.65 -26.89 2.17
N THR A 49 -16.73 -27.26 0.89
CA THR A 49 -15.94 -28.37 0.33
C THR A 49 -14.44 -28.05 0.34
N ALA A 50 -14.07 -26.83 -0.08
CA ALA A 50 -12.69 -26.36 -0.04
C ALA A 50 -12.15 -26.32 1.40
N MET A 51 -12.95 -25.83 2.35
CA MET A 51 -12.60 -25.83 3.78
C MET A 51 -12.33 -27.25 4.27
N GLY A 52 -13.23 -28.21 3.97
CA GLY A 52 -13.06 -29.61 4.39
C GLY A 52 -11.77 -30.25 3.86
N HIS A 53 -11.35 -29.92 2.62
CA HIS A 53 -10.05 -30.37 2.10
C HIS A 53 -8.88 -29.79 2.89
N PHE A 54 -8.88 -28.49 3.18
CA PHE A 54 -7.78 -27.88 3.92
C PHE A 54 -7.75 -28.27 5.40
N GLU A 55 -8.91 -28.49 6.03
CA GLU A 55 -9.01 -29.04 7.39
C GLU A 55 -8.44 -30.47 7.43
N GLN A 56 -8.81 -31.31 6.48
CA GLN A 56 -8.25 -32.67 6.36
C GLN A 56 -6.73 -32.64 6.16
N ALA A 57 -6.24 -31.76 5.29
CA ALA A 57 -4.80 -31.58 5.09
C ALA A 57 -4.09 -31.11 6.37
N THR A 58 -4.70 -30.19 7.12
CA THR A 58 -4.18 -29.68 8.40
C THR A 58 -4.04 -30.80 9.44
N VAL A 59 -5.04 -31.70 9.53
CA VAL A 59 -4.97 -32.85 10.43
C VAL A 59 -3.77 -33.74 10.10
N ILE A 60 -3.55 -34.05 8.82
CA ILE A 60 -2.44 -34.90 8.38
C ILE A 60 -1.09 -34.23 8.65
N VAL A 61 -0.96 -32.94 8.34
CA VAL A 61 0.26 -32.14 8.58
C VAL A 61 0.63 -32.16 10.06
N ASN A 62 -0.34 -32.00 10.96
CA ASN A 62 -0.14 -32.05 12.40
C ASN A 62 0.23 -33.46 12.88
N GLN A 63 -0.40 -34.50 12.35
CA GLN A 63 -0.08 -35.89 12.68
C GLN A 63 1.37 -36.28 12.32
N VAL A 64 1.88 -35.76 11.21
CA VAL A 64 3.25 -36.01 10.74
C VAL A 64 4.25 -35.03 11.39
N SER A 65 3.78 -34.00 12.10
CA SER A 65 4.61 -32.94 12.69
C SER A 65 5.56 -32.32 11.66
N MET A 66 5.00 -31.94 10.51
CA MET A 66 5.77 -31.46 9.35
C MET A 66 6.55 -30.16 9.59
N PHE A 67 6.12 -29.37 10.59
CA PHE A 67 6.69 -28.06 10.90
C PHE A 67 7.13 -28.01 12.36
N SER A 68 8.23 -27.31 12.63
CA SER A 68 8.75 -27.06 13.97
C SER A 68 9.05 -25.58 14.15
N SER A 69 8.76 -25.04 15.35
CA SER A 69 9.03 -23.64 15.68
C SER A 69 10.52 -23.29 15.82
N ASN A 70 11.42 -24.27 15.69
CA ASN A 70 12.88 -24.07 15.75
C ASN A 70 13.57 -24.26 14.38
N GLU A 71 12.80 -24.33 13.29
CA GLU A 71 13.28 -24.58 11.93
C GLU A 71 13.29 -23.27 11.13
N LEU A 72 14.31 -23.09 10.28
CA LEU A 72 14.38 -21.96 9.35
C LEU A 72 13.66 -22.28 8.04
N ILE A 73 13.21 -21.26 7.32
CA ILE A 73 12.53 -21.46 6.02
C ILE A 73 13.38 -22.25 5.01
N ASP A 74 14.70 -22.12 5.09
CA ASP A 74 15.66 -22.81 4.22
C ASP A 74 15.75 -24.32 4.50
N GLU A 75 15.35 -24.76 5.70
CA GLU A 75 15.33 -26.17 6.10
C GLU A 75 14.03 -26.88 5.64
N VAL A 76 12.98 -26.10 5.37
CA VAL A 76 11.69 -26.63 4.89
C VAL A 76 11.80 -27.09 3.44
N SER A 77 11.42 -28.34 3.17
CA SER A 77 11.40 -28.90 1.83
C SER A 77 10.44 -28.15 0.89
N THR A 78 10.78 -28.05 -0.39
CA THR A 78 9.93 -27.39 -1.40
C THR A 78 8.53 -28.02 -1.49
N ASP A 79 8.42 -29.33 -1.28
CA ASP A 79 7.13 -30.04 -1.27
C ASP A 79 6.27 -29.73 -0.03
N SER A 80 6.89 -29.25 1.06
CA SER A 80 6.21 -28.91 2.32
C SER A 80 5.69 -27.48 2.37
N LEU A 81 6.34 -26.53 1.65
CA LEU A 81 5.96 -25.12 1.61
C LEU A 81 4.46 -24.83 1.35
N PRO A 82 3.76 -25.55 0.45
CA PRO A 82 2.34 -25.29 0.20
C PRO A 82 1.48 -25.45 1.45
N PHE A 83 1.86 -26.37 2.35
CA PHE A 83 1.08 -26.66 3.54
C PHE A 83 1.21 -25.59 4.64
N MET A 84 2.25 -24.74 4.58
CA MET A 84 2.31 -23.58 5.46
C MET A 84 1.19 -22.57 5.19
N LEU A 85 0.62 -22.55 3.98
CA LEU A 85 -0.49 -21.69 3.57
C LEU A 85 -1.87 -22.20 4.04
N LEU A 86 -1.95 -23.38 4.67
CA LEU A 86 -3.24 -23.96 5.09
C LEU A 86 -4.09 -23.02 5.96
N PRO A 87 -3.56 -22.40 7.02
CA PRO A 87 -4.37 -21.50 7.84
C PRO A 87 -4.76 -20.24 7.06
N TYR A 88 -3.89 -19.73 6.17
CA TYR A 88 -4.25 -18.62 5.29
C TYR A 88 -5.46 -18.95 4.41
N PHE A 89 -5.46 -20.10 3.73
CA PHE A 89 -6.60 -20.51 2.90
C PHE A 89 -7.88 -20.71 3.72
N LEU A 90 -7.77 -21.31 4.91
CA LEU A 90 -8.90 -21.48 5.82
C LEU A 90 -9.45 -20.12 6.29
N GLY A 91 -8.58 -19.16 6.59
CA GLY A 91 -8.95 -17.78 6.92
C GLY A 91 -9.73 -17.11 5.79
N LYS A 92 -9.22 -17.18 4.55
CA LYS A 92 -9.89 -16.61 3.37
C LYS A 92 -11.22 -17.29 3.05
N LEU A 93 -11.35 -18.59 3.27
CA LEU A 93 -12.61 -19.29 3.06
C LEU A 93 -13.62 -18.98 4.17
N ALA A 94 -13.17 -18.81 5.41
CA ALA A 94 -14.04 -18.42 6.52
C ALA A 94 -14.71 -17.06 6.28
N THR A 95 -14.01 -16.11 5.65
CA THR A 95 -14.61 -14.81 5.25
C THR A 95 -15.63 -14.92 4.12
N LYS A 96 -15.64 -16.05 3.39
CA LYS A 96 -16.60 -16.36 2.32
C LYS A 96 -17.84 -17.12 2.80
N VAL A 97 -17.91 -17.51 4.07
CA VAL A 97 -19.10 -18.17 4.63
C VAL A 97 -20.17 -17.13 4.96
N ASN A 98 -21.35 -17.28 4.36
CA ASN A 98 -22.47 -16.40 4.65
C ASN A 98 -23.25 -16.93 5.86
N ASN A 99 -23.04 -16.30 7.03
CA ASN A 99 -23.87 -16.53 8.21
C ASN A 99 -24.28 -15.19 8.85
N PRO A 100 -25.44 -14.61 8.47
CA PRO A 100 -25.81 -13.26 8.87
C PRO A 100 -26.12 -13.11 10.38
N ASN A 101 -26.29 -14.24 11.08
CA ASN A 101 -26.73 -14.27 12.48
C ASN A 101 -25.62 -14.67 13.46
N SER A 102 -24.41 -14.96 12.99
CA SER A 102 -23.30 -15.39 13.86
C SER A 102 -21.96 -14.78 13.43
N SER A 103 -21.17 -14.35 14.41
CA SER A 103 -19.79 -13.92 14.23
C SER A 103 -18.78 -15.07 14.28
N GLU A 104 -19.23 -16.32 14.51
CA GLU A 104 -18.35 -17.48 14.70
C GLU A 104 -17.37 -17.69 13.55
N MET A 105 -17.82 -17.57 12.30
CA MET A 105 -16.94 -17.73 11.14
C MET A 105 -15.92 -16.60 11.01
N LEU A 106 -16.27 -15.38 11.43
CA LEU A 106 -15.33 -14.25 11.44
C LEU A 106 -14.29 -14.41 12.56
N GLU A 107 -14.71 -14.93 13.72
CA GLU A 107 -13.81 -15.29 14.82
C GLU A 107 -12.86 -16.41 14.42
N LEU A 108 -13.37 -17.44 13.74
CA LEU A 108 -12.56 -18.53 13.22
C LEU A 108 -11.58 -18.03 12.15
N GLY A 109 -12.00 -17.14 11.26
CA GLY A 109 -11.12 -16.48 10.28
C GLY A 109 -9.98 -15.70 10.94
N GLU A 110 -10.26 -14.95 12.00
CA GLU A 110 -9.24 -14.25 12.79
C GLU A 110 -8.24 -15.23 13.43
N ILE A 111 -8.70 -16.34 13.99
CA ILE A 111 -7.83 -17.39 14.54
C ILE A 111 -6.89 -17.94 13.45
N TYR A 112 -7.44 -18.29 12.29
CA TYR A 112 -6.66 -18.83 11.18
C TYR A 112 -5.61 -17.85 10.63
N PHE A 113 -5.95 -16.57 10.47
CA PHE A 113 -4.97 -15.57 10.05
C PHE A 113 -3.88 -15.32 11.09
N ASN A 114 -4.21 -15.33 12.38
CA ASN A 114 -3.21 -15.23 13.44
C ASN A 114 -2.29 -16.46 13.47
N ASP A 115 -2.82 -17.68 13.32
CA ASP A 115 -2.02 -18.91 13.22
C ASP A 115 -1.06 -18.86 12.01
N HIS A 116 -1.56 -18.38 10.86
CA HIS A 116 -0.73 -18.17 9.66
C HIS A 116 0.44 -17.21 9.92
N LEU A 117 0.15 -16.04 10.49
CA LEU A 117 1.16 -15.01 10.76
C LEU A 117 2.15 -15.46 11.83
N GLN A 118 1.67 -16.15 12.88
CA GLN A 118 2.53 -16.72 13.91
C GLN A 118 3.49 -17.74 13.30
N ARG A 119 3.00 -18.67 12.48
CA ARG A 119 3.86 -19.64 11.79
C ARG A 119 4.88 -18.95 10.89
N CYS A 120 4.45 -17.98 10.08
CA CYS A 120 5.38 -17.22 9.23
C CYS A 120 6.44 -16.47 10.05
N GLN A 121 6.11 -15.99 11.25
CA GLN A 121 7.05 -15.35 12.15
C GLN A 121 8.05 -16.35 12.75
N GLU A 122 7.61 -17.55 13.13
CA GLU A 122 8.48 -18.62 13.65
C GLU A 122 9.55 -19.05 12.63
N TYR A 123 9.23 -18.95 11.34
CA TYR A 123 10.15 -19.22 10.22
C TYR A 123 10.86 -17.95 9.68
N GLU A 124 10.85 -16.84 10.43
CA GLU A 124 11.51 -15.56 10.09
C GLU A 124 11.06 -14.92 8.75
N LEU A 125 9.87 -15.25 8.26
CA LEU A 125 9.31 -14.68 7.03
C LEU A 125 8.71 -13.28 7.23
N CYS A 126 8.43 -12.89 8.47
CA CYS A 126 7.92 -11.56 8.79
C CYS A 126 8.38 -11.05 10.15
N GLU A 127 8.54 -9.72 10.24
CA GLU A 127 8.89 -9.05 11.49
C GLU A 127 7.82 -9.22 12.57
N ALA A 128 8.27 -9.43 13.80
CA ALA A 128 7.42 -9.40 14.98
C ALA A 128 6.77 -8.02 15.15
N PRO A 129 5.54 -7.93 15.68
CA PRO A 129 4.91 -6.65 16.00
C PRO A 129 5.79 -5.86 16.97
N LYS A 130 6.21 -4.66 16.56
CA LYS A 130 6.98 -3.75 17.41
C LYS A 130 6.12 -3.44 18.65
N LYS A 131 6.56 -3.86 19.84
CA LYS A 131 5.94 -3.45 21.09
C LYS A 131 6.06 -1.93 21.16
N ASN A 132 4.92 -1.23 21.13
CA ASN A 132 4.90 0.21 21.36
C ASN A 132 5.38 0.47 22.79
N GLU A 133 6.67 0.79 22.95
CA GLU A 133 7.20 1.33 24.19
C GLU A 133 6.62 2.73 24.41
N GLY A 134 5.60 2.78 25.27
CA GLY A 134 5.23 3.92 26.12
C GLY A 134 5.11 5.29 25.45
N GLU A 135 3.91 5.64 24.99
CA GLU A 135 3.54 7.05 24.84
C GLU A 135 3.24 7.67 26.22
N ASN A 136 4.27 8.03 26.97
CA ASN A 136 4.17 9.11 27.97
C ASN A 136 4.61 10.41 27.28
N LYS A 137 3.65 11.21 26.80
CA LYS A 137 3.93 12.55 26.27
C LYS A 137 3.24 13.60 27.14
N THR A 138 4.05 14.46 27.76
CA THR A 138 3.66 15.68 28.46
C THR A 138 3.31 16.82 27.49
N ASP A 139 2.44 17.73 27.92
CA ASP A 139 1.66 18.74 27.18
C ASP A 139 2.43 19.85 26.39
N ALA A 140 3.73 19.75 26.17
CA ALA A 140 4.50 20.77 25.43
C ALA A 140 4.60 20.53 23.89
N ALA A 141 3.82 19.60 23.33
CA ALA A 141 4.08 18.99 22.02
C ALA A 141 3.05 19.30 20.90
N GLN A 142 2.12 20.25 21.07
CA GLN A 142 1.00 20.40 20.13
C GLN A 142 1.38 21.00 18.75
N GLN A 143 2.28 21.97 18.64
CA GLN A 143 2.71 22.51 17.33
C GLN A 143 3.74 21.61 16.59
N LYS A 144 4.52 20.82 17.34
CA LYS A 144 5.40 19.78 16.77
C LYS A 144 4.62 18.51 16.36
N SER A 145 3.32 18.47 16.66
CA SER A 145 2.46 17.31 16.38
C SER A 145 1.93 17.30 14.96
N GLU A 146 1.59 18.45 14.35
CA GLU A 146 1.05 18.48 12.99
C GLU A 146 2.11 18.11 11.94
N GLN A 147 3.32 18.66 12.03
CA GLN A 147 4.42 18.28 11.13
C GLN A 147 4.81 16.81 11.30
N ARG A 148 4.80 16.29 12.53
CA ARG A 148 5.07 14.87 12.80
C ARG A 148 3.95 13.97 12.26
N GLN A 149 2.69 14.36 12.43
CA GLN A 149 1.54 13.64 11.89
C GLN A 149 1.53 13.64 10.36
N LEU A 150 1.89 14.75 9.72
CA LEU A 150 2.04 14.82 8.26
C LEU A 150 3.17 13.92 7.75
N ILE A 151 4.31 13.92 8.44
CA ILE A 151 5.44 13.04 8.11
C ILE A 151 5.04 11.57 8.30
N GLU A 152 4.41 11.22 9.42
CA GLU A 152 3.93 9.86 9.71
C GLU A 152 2.86 9.40 8.71
N ALA A 153 1.92 10.28 8.34
CA ALA A 153 0.94 10.01 7.30
C ALA A 153 1.60 9.79 5.92
N ALA A 154 2.65 10.56 5.60
CA ALA A 154 3.41 10.38 4.37
C ALA A 154 4.18 9.05 4.35
N TYR A 155 4.85 8.69 5.46
CA TYR A 155 5.50 7.39 5.60
C TYR A 155 4.50 6.24 5.48
N ASN A 156 3.39 6.30 6.21
CA ASN A 156 2.34 5.27 6.17
C ASN A 156 1.72 5.15 4.77
N ARG A 157 1.58 6.26 4.04
CA ARG A 157 1.12 6.25 2.64
C ARG A 157 2.15 5.58 1.73
N ASN A 158 3.42 5.96 1.83
CA ASN A 158 4.47 5.40 0.99
C ASN A 158 4.66 3.91 1.24
N ASP A 159 4.61 3.48 2.49
CA ASP A 159 4.68 2.06 2.86
C ASP A 159 3.51 1.28 2.24
N LYS A 160 2.29 1.85 2.26
CA LYS A 160 1.12 1.25 1.57
C LYS A 160 1.31 1.18 0.05
N ILE A 161 1.88 2.22 -0.57
CA ILE A 161 2.17 2.24 -2.02
C ILE A 161 3.20 1.16 -2.36
N ALA A 162 4.28 1.06 -1.58
CA ALA A 162 5.32 0.06 -1.78
C ALA A 162 4.78 -1.37 -1.60
N GLN A 163 3.97 -1.61 -0.56
CA GLN A 163 3.31 -2.90 -0.33
C GLN A 163 2.35 -3.25 -1.49
N TYR A 164 1.56 -2.28 -1.96
CA TYR A 164 0.65 -2.51 -3.10
C TYR A 164 1.41 -2.86 -4.38
N ARG A 165 2.49 -2.12 -4.71
CA ARG A 165 3.34 -2.40 -5.87
C ARG A 165 3.94 -3.81 -5.79
N LYS A 166 4.48 -4.17 -4.63
CA LYS A 166 5.05 -5.50 -4.37
C LYS A 166 4.02 -6.61 -4.46
N MET A 167 2.82 -6.40 -3.90
CA MET A 167 1.73 -7.38 -3.98
C MET A 167 1.30 -7.62 -5.43
N LYS A 168 1.20 -6.55 -6.23
CA LYS A 168 0.89 -6.64 -7.66
C LYS A 168 1.94 -7.42 -8.45
N GLU A 169 3.23 -7.15 -8.23
CA GLU A 169 4.32 -7.89 -8.87
C GLU A 169 4.27 -9.39 -8.55
N ILE A 170 4.03 -9.73 -7.28
CA ILE A 170 3.88 -11.11 -6.85
C ILE A 170 2.65 -11.76 -7.48
N ASP A 171 1.52 -11.05 -7.56
CA ASP A 171 0.30 -11.57 -8.19
C ASP A 171 0.50 -11.88 -9.68
N GLU A 172 1.20 -11.01 -10.41
CA GLU A 172 1.54 -11.24 -11.81
C GLU A 172 2.44 -12.47 -11.98
N TYR A 173 3.44 -12.63 -11.10
CA TYR A 173 4.31 -13.81 -11.10
C TYR A 173 3.54 -15.10 -10.79
N ILE A 174 2.73 -15.09 -9.73
CA ILE A 174 1.89 -16.23 -9.34
C ILE A 174 0.94 -16.59 -10.48
N GLY A 175 0.31 -15.60 -11.13
CA GLY A 175 -0.57 -15.82 -12.27
C GLY A 175 0.11 -16.57 -13.42
N LYS A 176 1.33 -16.16 -13.79
CA LYS A 176 2.12 -16.79 -14.87
C LYS A 176 2.54 -18.23 -14.53
N MET A 177 2.93 -18.48 -13.27
CA MET A 177 3.54 -19.75 -12.86
C MET A 177 2.55 -20.80 -12.34
N ARG A 178 1.32 -20.40 -11.99
CA ARG A 178 0.31 -21.24 -11.33
C ARG A 178 0.06 -22.56 -12.05
N ALA A 179 -0.16 -22.53 -13.38
CA ALA A 179 -0.45 -23.75 -14.15
C ALA A 179 0.75 -24.72 -14.15
N ALA A 180 1.97 -24.20 -14.31
CA ALA A 180 3.18 -25.01 -14.32
C ALA A 180 3.44 -25.69 -12.96
N VAL A 181 3.19 -24.98 -11.86
CA VAL A 181 3.32 -25.51 -10.49
C VAL A 181 2.26 -26.57 -10.21
N LYS A 182 0.98 -26.30 -10.53
CA LYS A 182 -0.12 -27.26 -10.31
C LYS A 182 0.05 -28.55 -11.11
N ASN A 183 0.52 -28.43 -12.36
CA ASN A 183 0.75 -29.58 -13.24
C ASN A 183 2.10 -30.28 -13.01
N LYS A 184 2.89 -29.83 -12.01
CA LYS A 184 4.22 -30.38 -11.68
C LYS A 184 5.19 -30.37 -12.86
N THR A 185 5.07 -29.38 -13.75
CA THR A 185 5.98 -29.19 -14.89
C THR A 185 7.07 -28.16 -14.61
N ALA A 186 6.90 -27.33 -13.58
CA ALA A 186 7.96 -26.47 -13.07
C ALA A 186 9.04 -27.30 -12.37
N ASP A 187 10.30 -26.88 -12.50
CA ASP A 187 11.40 -27.46 -11.71
C ASP A 187 11.30 -27.07 -10.22
N ASP A 188 12.17 -27.65 -9.40
CA ASP A 188 12.12 -27.46 -7.95
C ASP A 188 12.40 -26.00 -7.54
N GLU A 189 13.34 -25.33 -8.20
CA GLU A 189 13.73 -23.95 -7.90
C GLU A 189 12.58 -22.98 -8.17
N LEU A 190 11.96 -23.07 -9.35
CA LEU A 190 10.82 -22.24 -9.73
C LEU A 190 9.62 -22.48 -8.82
N ARG A 191 9.41 -23.74 -8.41
CA ARG A 191 8.35 -24.12 -7.47
C ARG A 191 8.62 -23.56 -6.07
N ARG A 192 9.86 -23.60 -5.60
CA ARG A 192 10.27 -23.01 -4.33
C ARG A 192 10.05 -21.50 -4.34
N GLU A 193 10.55 -20.81 -5.37
CA GLU A 193 10.35 -19.38 -5.54
C GLU A 193 8.85 -19.01 -5.57
N PHE A 194 8.04 -19.80 -6.27
CA PHE A 194 6.59 -19.61 -6.32
C PHE A 194 5.95 -19.63 -4.93
N PHE A 195 6.21 -20.66 -4.12
CA PHE A 195 5.60 -20.76 -2.80
C PHE A 195 6.16 -19.74 -1.81
N LEU A 196 7.44 -19.36 -1.90
CA LEU A 196 8.00 -18.28 -1.07
C LEU A 196 7.35 -16.93 -1.39
N LYS A 197 7.15 -16.61 -2.68
CA LYS A 197 6.41 -15.40 -3.08
C LYS A 197 4.95 -15.48 -2.63
N TYR A 198 4.30 -16.64 -2.71
CA TYR A 198 2.94 -16.81 -2.20
C TYR A 198 2.88 -16.61 -0.68
N LEU A 199 3.82 -17.16 0.09
CA LEU A 199 3.92 -16.91 1.52
C LEU A 199 4.07 -15.41 1.81
N GLN A 200 4.95 -14.71 1.11
CA GLN A 200 5.10 -13.27 1.25
C GLN A 200 3.80 -12.50 0.96
N LYS A 201 3.09 -12.84 -0.13
CA LYS A 201 1.77 -12.27 -0.43
C LYS A 201 0.78 -12.56 0.68
N SER A 202 0.69 -13.80 1.13
CA SER A 202 -0.28 -14.24 2.13
C SER A 202 -0.11 -13.54 3.47
N ILE A 203 1.13 -13.17 3.85
CA ILE A 203 1.42 -12.37 5.03
C ILE A 203 0.86 -10.94 4.89
N MET A 204 1.08 -10.30 3.74
CA MET A 204 0.56 -8.95 3.48
C MET A 204 -0.98 -8.96 3.46
N ASP A 205 -1.57 -9.93 2.77
CA ASP A 205 -3.02 -10.09 2.66
C ASP A 205 -3.66 -10.42 4.02
N ALA A 206 -3.09 -11.35 4.80
CA ALA A 206 -3.60 -11.70 6.13
C ALA A 206 -3.63 -10.49 7.09
N LYS A 207 -2.60 -9.63 7.06
CA LYS A 207 -2.57 -8.40 7.85
C LYS A 207 -3.71 -7.44 7.46
N GLN A 208 -3.98 -7.29 6.16
CA GLN A 208 -5.07 -6.47 5.67
C GLN A 208 -6.45 -7.06 6.02
N GLU A 209 -6.60 -8.38 5.90
CA GLU A 209 -7.84 -9.10 6.24
C GLU A 209 -8.15 -9.01 7.74
N LEU A 210 -7.15 -9.07 8.62
CA LEU A 210 -7.35 -8.91 10.07
C LEU A 210 -7.92 -7.52 10.43
N GLU A 211 -7.45 -6.45 9.80
CA GLU A 211 -8.02 -5.10 9.99
C GLU A 211 -9.48 -5.04 9.50
N SER A 212 -9.77 -5.67 8.36
CA SER A 212 -11.13 -5.76 7.81
C SER A 212 -12.07 -6.56 8.73
N LEU A 213 -11.62 -7.72 9.21
CA LEU A 213 -12.36 -8.58 10.14
C LEU A 213 -12.66 -7.90 11.46
N ARG A 214 -11.71 -7.12 12.00
CA ARG A 214 -11.92 -6.35 13.23
C ARG A 214 -13.12 -5.41 13.10
N VAL A 215 -13.21 -4.68 11.98
CA VAL A 215 -14.33 -3.76 11.71
C VAL A 215 -15.63 -4.54 11.48
N MET A 216 -15.60 -5.60 10.67
CA MET A 216 -16.78 -6.43 10.40
C MET A 216 -17.37 -7.05 11.67
N LYS A 217 -16.53 -7.57 12.57
CA LYS A 217 -16.97 -8.13 13.86
C LYS A 217 -17.67 -7.09 14.73
N GLU A 218 -17.16 -5.87 14.76
CA GLU A 218 -17.80 -4.78 15.52
C GLU A 218 -19.18 -4.43 14.94
N MET A 219 -19.29 -4.36 13.60
CA MET A 219 -20.57 -4.13 12.93
C MET A 219 -21.59 -5.24 13.20
N VAL A 220 -21.16 -6.51 13.20
CA VAL A 220 -22.04 -7.66 13.51
C VAL A 220 -22.51 -7.61 14.97
N LYS A 221 -21.60 -7.32 15.91
CA LYS A 221 -21.97 -7.15 17.33
C LYS A 221 -23.01 -6.06 17.53
N MET A 222 -22.82 -4.91 16.89
CA MET A 222 -23.79 -3.81 16.92
C MET A 222 -25.14 -4.23 16.34
N ARG A 223 -25.16 -4.92 15.19
CA ARG A 223 -26.40 -5.45 14.58
C ARG A 223 -27.13 -6.43 15.51
N LEU A 224 -26.42 -7.38 16.10
CA LEU A 224 -26.99 -8.36 17.03
C LEU A 224 -27.54 -7.69 18.29
N ALA A 225 -26.86 -6.66 18.81
CA ALA A 225 -27.33 -5.88 19.94
C ALA A 225 -28.65 -5.14 19.62
N HIS A 226 -28.79 -4.58 18.41
CA HIS A 226 -30.03 -3.95 17.96
C HIS A 226 -31.18 -4.96 17.85
N ILE A 227 -30.97 -6.13 17.22
CA ILE A 227 -32.00 -7.18 17.10
C ILE A 227 -32.47 -7.65 18.49
N ASN A 228 -31.54 -7.83 19.43
CA ASN A 228 -31.85 -8.24 20.80
C ASN A 228 -32.59 -7.14 21.60
N ALA A 229 -32.38 -5.86 21.27
CA ALA A 229 -33.09 -4.74 21.88
C ALA A 229 -34.53 -4.62 21.36
N GLU A 230 -34.74 -4.84 20.05
CA GLU A 230 -36.07 -4.85 19.43
C GLU A 230 -36.94 -6.01 19.93
N GLN A 231 -36.36 -7.20 20.16
CA GLN A 231 -37.07 -8.35 20.73
C GLN A 231 -37.47 -8.18 22.21
N LYS A 232 -36.90 -7.21 22.94
CA LYS A 232 -37.22 -6.92 24.34
C LYS A 232 -38.30 -5.87 24.53
N GLN A 233 -38.82 -5.25 23.46
CA GLN A 233 -39.99 -4.38 23.55
C GLN A 233 -41.28 -5.19 23.32
N PRO A 234 -42.16 -5.36 24.32
CA PRO A 234 -43.48 -5.93 24.07
C PRO A 234 -44.28 -4.97 23.18
N LEU A 235 -44.96 -5.49 22.14
CA LEU A 235 -45.87 -4.74 21.29
C LEU A 235 -46.94 -4.04 22.16
N GLY A 236 -46.72 -2.74 22.41
CA GLY A 236 -47.73 -1.80 22.90
C GLY A 236 -48.23 -0.95 21.73
N ASN A 237 -49.55 -0.92 21.55
CA ASN A 237 -50.33 -0.29 20.49
C ASN A 237 -49.80 1.03 19.87
N PRO A 238 -50.10 1.30 18.57
CA PRO A 238 -49.83 2.57 17.94
C PRO A 238 -50.89 3.60 18.33
N SER A 239 -50.49 4.65 19.04
CA SER A 239 -51.30 5.87 19.20
C SER A 239 -50.39 7.02 19.58
N GLY A 240 -50.34 8.06 18.74
CA GLY A 240 -49.90 9.38 19.19
C GLY A 240 -49.05 10.17 18.20
N ALA A 241 -49.75 10.92 17.35
CA ALA A 241 -49.43 12.28 16.94
C ALA A 241 -48.14 12.54 16.14
N GLU A 242 -48.34 12.65 14.82
CA GLU A 242 -47.58 13.54 13.95
C GLU A 242 -47.59 14.97 14.51
N GLN A 243 -46.40 15.53 14.75
CA GLN A 243 -46.20 16.98 14.85
C GLN A 243 -45.04 17.39 13.94
N GLN A 244 -45.42 17.86 12.75
CA GLN A 244 -44.62 18.77 11.93
C GLN A 244 -44.46 20.11 12.66
N PRO A 245 -43.29 20.76 12.56
CA PRO A 245 -43.21 22.21 12.62
C PRO A 245 -43.03 22.79 11.20
N LYS A 246 -44.09 23.45 10.71
CA LYS A 246 -43.99 24.67 9.89
C LYS A 246 -43.87 25.82 10.92
N SER A 247 -43.12 26.90 10.78
CA SER A 247 -42.84 27.78 9.65
C SER A 247 -41.81 28.83 10.10
N ALA A 248 -41.06 29.44 9.19
CA ALA A 248 -40.88 30.90 9.11
C ALA A 248 -40.00 31.27 7.91
N ALA A 249 -40.60 32.02 7.00
CA ALA A 249 -39.92 32.71 5.93
C ALA A 249 -39.25 33.99 6.47
N SER A 250 -38.03 34.26 6.02
CA SER A 250 -37.53 35.63 5.86
C SER A 250 -36.88 35.73 4.49
N GLY A 251 -37.54 36.48 3.60
CA GLY A 251 -36.97 36.90 2.34
C GLY A 251 -36.07 38.11 2.57
N GLN A 252 -34.85 38.05 2.04
CA GLN A 252 -34.07 39.24 1.75
C GLN A 252 -33.31 38.98 0.45
N GLY A 253 -33.86 39.49 -0.65
CA GLY A 253 -33.15 39.60 -1.92
C GLY A 253 -32.14 40.74 -1.84
N HIS A 254 -30.95 40.54 -2.39
CA HIS A 254 -30.07 41.56 -2.93
C HIS A 254 -29.36 40.95 -4.14
N GLY A 255 -29.72 41.42 -5.33
CA GLY A 255 -28.97 41.15 -6.56
C GLY A 255 -27.85 42.17 -6.73
N HIS A 256 -26.76 41.76 -7.39
CA HIS A 256 -25.80 42.59 -8.16
C HIS A 256 -24.91 41.61 -8.94
N SER A 257 -25.18 41.40 -10.22
CA SER A 257 -24.58 42.09 -11.38
C SER A 257 -23.15 41.62 -11.70
N HIS A 258 -23.06 40.83 -12.77
CA HIS A 258 -21.83 40.57 -13.51
C HIS A 258 -21.30 41.87 -14.14
N GLY A 259 -20.01 42.15 -13.94
CA GLY A 259 -19.23 43.11 -14.72
C GLY A 259 -17.86 42.47 -15.07
N PRO A 260 -17.37 42.59 -16.31
CA PRO A 260 -16.09 42.03 -16.75
C PRO A 260 -14.93 43.02 -16.48
N HIS A 261 -13.72 42.68 -16.95
CA HIS A 261 -12.44 43.45 -16.94
C HIS A 261 -11.44 42.97 -15.87
N ASN A 262 -10.13 42.87 -16.10
CA ASN A 262 -9.30 43.13 -17.26
C ASN A 262 -7.99 42.35 -17.07
N HIS A 263 -7.43 41.81 -18.15
CA HIS A 263 -6.08 41.25 -18.15
C HIS A 263 -5.08 42.42 -18.22
N HIS A 264 -4.26 42.61 -17.18
CA HIS A 264 -3.08 43.46 -17.26
C HIS A 264 -1.84 42.60 -17.04
N GLN A 265 -1.21 42.22 -18.16
CA GLN A 265 0.17 41.76 -18.18
C GLN A 265 1.06 42.98 -17.94
N SER A 266 1.59 43.11 -16.72
CA SER A 266 2.73 43.99 -16.47
C SER A 266 3.97 43.35 -17.07
N ALA A 267 4.49 43.95 -18.14
CA ALA A 267 5.78 43.60 -18.70
C ALA A 267 6.89 43.94 -17.69
N GLU A 268 7.49 42.91 -17.08
CA GLU A 268 8.65 43.07 -16.20
C GLU A 268 9.87 43.52 -17.02
N SER A 269 10.48 44.63 -16.60
CA SER A 269 11.73 45.14 -17.13
C SER A 269 12.86 44.14 -16.86
N LYS A 270 13.58 43.71 -17.90
CA LYS A 270 14.75 42.83 -17.77
C LYS A 270 15.77 43.45 -16.77
N PRO A 271 16.25 42.69 -15.77
CA PRO A 271 17.16 43.23 -14.76
C PRO A 271 18.50 43.63 -15.39
N LYS A 272 19.04 44.77 -14.94
CA LYS A 272 20.35 45.26 -15.39
C LYS A 272 21.43 44.22 -15.05
N PRO A 273 22.44 44.02 -15.92
CA PRO A 273 23.53 43.09 -15.65
C PRO A 273 24.24 43.51 -14.35
N LEU A 274 24.31 42.57 -13.40
CA LEU A 274 24.81 42.80 -12.05
C LEU A 274 26.30 43.14 -12.10
N GLN A 275 26.68 44.20 -11.38
CA GLN A 275 28.09 44.46 -11.10
C GLN A 275 28.65 43.32 -10.24
N PRO A 276 29.91 42.91 -10.44
CA PRO A 276 30.53 41.90 -9.59
C PRO A 276 30.61 42.41 -8.14
N PHE A 277 30.12 41.61 -7.20
CA PHE A 277 30.09 41.91 -5.77
C PHE A 277 30.55 40.69 -4.96
N ILE A 278 31.04 40.92 -3.74
CA ILE A 278 31.53 39.87 -2.85
C ILE A 278 30.44 39.54 -1.82
N ILE A 279 30.03 38.27 -1.78
CA ILE A 279 29.11 37.75 -0.74
C ILE A 279 29.91 37.10 0.37
N THR A 280 29.71 37.54 1.60
CA THR A 280 30.39 37.02 2.80
C THR A 280 29.41 36.31 3.72
N ARG A 281 29.87 35.33 4.48
CA ARG A 281 28.96 34.56 5.36
C ARG A 281 28.47 35.41 6.53
N ASN A 282 29.38 36.13 7.18
CA ASN A 282 29.09 36.87 8.41
C ASN A 282 29.64 38.30 8.34
N ALA A 283 29.12 39.20 9.18
CA ALA A 283 29.52 40.60 9.26
C ALA A 283 31.02 40.81 9.51
N THR A 284 31.67 39.92 10.27
CA THR A 284 33.13 39.95 10.49
C THR A 284 33.90 39.75 9.19
N GLN A 285 33.45 38.85 8.32
CA GLN A 285 34.07 38.65 7.01
C GLN A 285 33.81 39.85 6.10
N LYS A 286 32.58 40.39 6.09
CA LYS A 286 32.26 41.64 5.37
C LYS A 286 33.23 42.77 5.72
N ALA A 287 33.54 42.96 7.01
CA ALA A 287 34.48 43.97 7.46
C ALA A 287 35.92 43.72 6.98
N VAL A 288 36.40 42.48 7.08
CA VAL A 288 37.77 42.12 6.66
C VAL A 288 37.94 42.21 5.14
N PHE A 289 37.00 41.67 4.37
CA PHE A 289 37.04 41.77 2.91
C PHE A 289 36.80 43.21 2.42
N GLY A 290 36.02 44.01 3.15
CA GLY A 290 35.80 45.43 2.84
C GLY A 290 37.06 46.28 2.95
N LEU A 291 37.96 45.93 3.88
CA LEU A 291 39.28 46.57 4.00
C LEU A 291 40.24 46.12 2.88
N GLY A 292 40.10 44.89 2.39
CA GLY A 292 40.94 44.32 1.33
C GLY A 292 40.54 44.70 -0.10
N TYR A 293 39.24 44.95 -0.33
CA TYR A 293 38.69 45.26 -1.66
C TYR A 293 37.74 46.48 -1.62
N PRO A 294 38.27 47.69 -1.37
CA PRO A 294 37.46 48.89 -1.16
C PRO A 294 36.64 49.35 -2.38
N SER A 295 36.93 48.84 -3.57
CA SER A 295 36.24 49.19 -4.83
C SER A 295 35.12 48.22 -5.22
N LEU A 296 34.95 47.09 -4.52
CA LEU A 296 33.93 46.09 -4.83
C LEU A 296 32.80 46.18 -3.79
N PRO A 297 31.52 46.21 -4.19
CA PRO A 297 30.41 46.09 -3.25
C PRO A 297 30.49 44.76 -2.48
N ILE A 298 30.36 44.82 -1.15
CA ILE A 298 30.41 43.63 -0.28
C ILE A 298 29.17 43.60 0.60
N MET A 299 28.49 42.45 0.62
CA MET A 299 27.32 42.21 1.45
C MET A 299 27.40 40.82 2.10
N THR A 300 26.61 40.61 3.16
CA THR A 300 26.46 39.27 3.72
C THR A 300 25.46 38.44 2.91
N VAL A 301 25.47 37.12 3.11
CA VAL A 301 24.45 36.22 2.55
C VAL A 301 23.04 36.65 2.96
N ASP A 302 22.86 37.03 4.24
CA ASP A 302 21.55 37.45 4.77
C ASP A 302 21.09 38.78 4.15
N GLU A 303 21.98 39.76 4.05
CA GLU A 303 21.68 41.05 3.41
C GLU A 303 21.32 40.87 1.93
N PHE A 304 22.05 39.99 1.23
CA PHE A 304 21.76 39.67 -0.16
C PHE A 304 20.39 39.01 -0.33
N TYR A 305 20.06 38.07 0.56
CA TYR A 305 18.77 37.40 0.53
C TYR A 305 17.63 38.39 0.74
N HIS A 306 17.70 39.24 1.77
CA HIS A 306 16.68 40.27 2.02
C HIS A 306 16.52 41.24 0.85
N GLN A 307 17.63 41.70 0.27
CA GLN A 307 17.58 42.57 -0.90
C GLN A 307 16.86 41.91 -2.08
N ARG A 308 17.11 40.61 -2.33
CA ARG A 308 16.45 39.88 -3.43
C ARG A 308 14.99 39.55 -3.17
N VAL A 309 14.61 39.39 -1.91
CA VAL A 309 13.19 39.27 -1.51
C VAL A 309 12.48 40.61 -1.73
N GLU A 310 13.10 41.73 -1.36
CA GLU A 310 12.55 43.08 -1.56
C GLU A 310 12.44 43.44 -3.05
N GLU A 311 13.42 43.04 -3.87
CA GLU A 311 13.38 43.15 -5.33
C GLU A 311 12.34 42.19 -5.98
N GLY A 312 11.67 41.35 -5.19
CA GLY A 312 10.65 40.41 -5.66
C GLY A 312 11.20 39.20 -6.43
N ILE A 313 12.53 39.03 -6.45
CA ILE A 313 13.23 37.97 -7.19
C ILE A 313 13.23 36.67 -6.37
N PHE A 314 13.40 36.76 -5.05
CA PHE A 314 13.36 35.61 -4.15
C PHE A 314 12.07 35.55 -3.34
N PRO A 315 11.56 34.35 -2.99
CA PRO A 315 10.39 34.23 -2.13
C PRO A 315 10.73 34.66 -0.70
N ASP A 316 9.76 35.26 0.00
CA ASP A 316 9.93 35.60 1.42
C ASP A 316 10.06 34.35 2.29
N ASP A 317 10.44 34.52 3.57
CA ASP A 317 10.68 33.41 4.49
C ASP A 317 9.47 32.51 4.72
N GLU A 318 8.26 33.05 4.73
CA GLU A 318 7.03 32.24 4.87
C GLU A 318 6.73 31.45 3.59
N LYS A 319 6.96 32.05 2.42
CA LYS A 319 6.85 31.38 1.12
C LYS A 319 7.95 30.35 0.93
N MET A 320 9.17 30.62 1.36
CA MET A 320 10.27 29.65 1.33
C MET A 320 10.02 28.51 2.30
N ALA A 321 9.46 28.77 3.48
CA ALA A 321 9.01 27.72 4.39
C ALA A 321 7.92 26.85 3.75
N LYS A 322 6.95 27.45 3.07
CA LYS A 322 5.93 26.72 2.29
C LYS A 322 6.51 25.94 1.12
N ILE A 323 7.43 26.51 0.34
CA ILE A 323 8.10 25.83 -0.78
C ILE A 323 8.95 24.67 -0.26
N ASN A 324 9.65 24.85 0.85
CA ASN A 324 10.44 23.78 1.47
C ASN A 324 9.53 22.69 2.05
N GLN A 325 8.38 23.07 2.60
CA GLN A 325 7.34 22.14 3.05
C GLN A 325 6.73 21.38 1.87
N GLU A 326 6.37 22.06 0.77
CA GLU A 326 5.85 21.46 -0.46
C GLU A 326 6.89 20.54 -1.12
N LYS A 327 8.16 20.95 -1.18
CA LYS A 327 9.25 20.10 -1.70
C LYS A 327 9.53 18.90 -0.82
N ALA A 328 9.49 19.05 0.51
CA ALA A 328 9.62 17.92 1.43
C ALA A 328 8.42 16.95 1.30
N ILE A 329 7.21 17.48 1.12
CA ILE A 329 6.00 16.70 0.86
C ILE A 329 6.07 16.02 -0.51
N ALA A 330 6.54 16.70 -1.56
CA ALA A 330 6.68 16.15 -2.91
C ALA A 330 7.75 15.07 -2.99
N ALA A 331 8.94 15.30 -2.40
CA ALA A 331 9.99 14.29 -2.27
C ALA A 331 9.53 13.08 -1.44
N ALA A 332 8.60 13.29 -0.51
CA ALA A 332 7.98 12.25 0.29
C ALA A 332 6.70 11.66 -0.33
N LEU A 333 6.20 12.12 -1.49
CA LEU A 333 4.95 11.60 -2.05
C LEU A 333 5.16 10.48 -3.07
N ASN A 334 6.30 10.44 -3.76
CA ASN A 334 6.71 9.36 -4.66
C ASN A 334 8.17 9.59 -5.13
N PRO A 335 9.13 8.71 -4.80
CA PRO A 335 10.53 8.93 -5.19
C PRO A 335 10.75 8.92 -6.72
N ASN A 336 9.83 8.31 -7.48
CA ASN A 336 9.95 8.09 -8.92
C ASN A 336 8.76 8.59 -9.76
N VAL A 337 7.82 9.40 -9.23
CA VAL A 337 6.74 9.92 -10.11
C VAL A 337 7.30 10.79 -11.22
N GLN A 338 8.34 11.56 -10.94
CA GLN A 338 8.99 12.36 -11.96
C GLN A 338 9.62 11.47 -13.04
N GLU A 339 10.24 10.35 -12.65
CA GLU A 339 10.80 9.36 -13.58
C GLU A 339 9.70 8.57 -14.34
N GLU A 340 8.60 8.21 -13.69
CA GLU A 340 7.46 7.50 -14.29
C GLU A 340 6.67 8.42 -15.24
N GLU A 341 6.49 9.70 -14.91
CA GLU A 341 5.87 10.72 -15.77
C GLU A 341 6.80 11.07 -16.94
N GLU A 342 8.09 11.29 -16.71
CA GLU A 342 9.07 11.53 -17.78
C GLU A 342 9.14 10.35 -18.73
N LYS A 343 9.14 9.12 -18.20
CA LYS A 343 9.12 7.90 -19.01
C LYS A 343 7.82 7.71 -19.76
N ALA A 344 6.67 8.00 -19.15
CA ALA A 344 5.37 7.93 -19.83
C ALA A 344 5.25 8.97 -20.95
N VAL A 345 5.79 10.16 -20.74
CA VAL A 345 5.86 11.23 -21.75
C VAL A 345 6.84 10.86 -22.86
N GLU A 346 7.96 10.22 -22.53
CA GLU A 346 8.92 9.68 -23.50
C GLU A 346 8.30 8.56 -24.33
N ASP A 347 7.65 7.59 -23.68
CA ASP A 347 6.96 6.47 -24.35
C ASP A 347 5.86 7.00 -25.30
N GLN A 348 5.11 8.03 -24.90
CA GLN A 348 4.13 8.70 -25.79
C GLN A 348 4.80 9.41 -26.97
N GLN A 349 5.88 10.15 -26.75
CA GLN A 349 6.61 10.82 -27.83
C GLN A 349 7.20 9.82 -28.84
N VAL A 350 7.55 8.62 -28.39
CA VAL A 350 8.01 7.52 -29.24
C VAL A 350 6.85 6.88 -30.00
N GLU A 351 5.71 6.62 -29.34
CA GLU A 351 4.52 6.04 -29.99
C GLU A 351 3.90 6.99 -31.05
N ASP A 352 3.91 8.30 -30.79
CA ASP A 352 3.33 9.32 -31.68
C ASP A 352 4.31 9.78 -32.79
N ASP A 353 5.51 9.18 -32.90
CA ASP A 353 6.57 9.57 -33.84
C ASP A 353 6.88 11.09 -33.79
N ASP A 354 7.01 11.66 -32.59
CA ASP A 354 7.21 13.12 -32.44
C ASP A 354 8.49 13.59 -33.18
N PRO A 355 8.38 14.54 -34.12
CA PRO A 355 9.48 14.93 -34.98
C PRO A 355 10.62 15.63 -34.23
N GLU A 356 10.33 16.31 -33.13
CA GLU A 356 11.32 17.03 -32.33
C GLU A 356 12.11 16.07 -31.44
N TYR A 357 11.43 15.10 -30.82
CA TYR A 357 12.03 14.01 -30.07
C TYR A 357 12.99 13.20 -30.94
N LEU A 358 12.56 12.77 -32.13
CA LEU A 358 13.39 12.02 -33.08
C LEU A 358 14.60 12.83 -33.56
N ALA A 359 14.44 14.12 -33.84
CA ALA A 359 15.55 14.99 -34.23
C ALA A 359 16.56 15.20 -33.08
N ARG A 360 16.08 15.27 -31.83
CA ARG A 360 16.94 15.33 -30.64
C ARG A 360 17.72 14.03 -30.44
N MET A 361 17.07 12.88 -30.62
CA MET A 361 17.71 11.56 -30.52
C MET A 361 18.80 11.37 -31.59
N ARG A 362 18.52 11.72 -32.86
CA ARG A 362 19.54 11.67 -33.93
C ARG A 362 20.73 12.58 -33.65
N ARG A 363 20.50 13.81 -33.19
CA ARG A 363 21.59 14.72 -32.80
C ARG A 363 22.44 14.17 -31.66
N MET A 364 21.83 13.48 -30.70
CA MET A 364 22.55 12.85 -29.60
C MET A 364 23.40 11.66 -30.07
N ASP A 365 22.92 10.90 -31.05
CA ASP A 365 23.65 9.78 -31.65
C ASP A 365 24.86 10.27 -32.45
N GLU A 366 24.65 11.27 -33.33
CA GLU A 366 25.72 11.95 -34.07
C GLU A 366 26.78 12.56 -33.12
N TYR A 367 26.35 13.14 -31.99
CA TYR A 367 27.27 13.68 -31.00
C TYR A 367 28.10 12.58 -30.31
N LYS A 368 27.49 11.45 -29.95
CA LYS A 368 28.20 10.32 -29.31
C LYS A 368 29.20 9.64 -30.25
N ASP A 369 28.91 9.61 -31.56
CA ASP A 369 29.84 9.12 -32.57
C ASP A 369 31.09 9.99 -32.71
N VAL A 370 30.92 11.31 -32.54
CA VAL A 370 32.02 12.29 -32.64
C VAL A 370 32.76 12.45 -31.31
N VAL A 371 32.07 12.36 -30.17
CA VAL A 371 32.63 12.60 -28.83
C VAL A 371 32.77 11.29 -28.05
N ARG A 372 33.99 10.76 -28.00
CA ARG A 372 34.31 9.54 -27.24
C ARG A 372 34.26 9.78 -25.72
N ARG A 373 33.89 8.73 -24.97
CA ARG A 373 34.01 8.73 -23.50
C ARG A 373 35.42 9.11 -23.08
N GLY A 374 35.55 10.21 -22.32
CA GLY A 374 36.82 10.72 -21.79
C GLY A 374 37.40 11.96 -22.49
N ASP A 375 36.72 12.52 -23.49
CA ASP A 375 37.23 13.71 -24.21
C ASP A 375 37.17 15.01 -23.39
N GLY A 376 36.36 15.06 -22.33
CA GLY A 376 36.02 16.29 -21.61
C GLY A 376 36.91 16.69 -20.43
N ASN A 377 37.94 15.92 -20.05
CA ASN A 377 38.76 16.27 -18.88
C ASN A 377 40.26 16.01 -19.06
N ARG A 378 40.87 16.72 -20.03
CA ARG A 378 42.33 16.69 -20.26
C ARG A 378 43.08 17.92 -19.72
N HIS A 379 42.38 18.95 -19.25
CA HIS A 379 42.99 20.23 -18.83
C HIS A 379 43.25 20.37 -17.32
N ASN A 380 42.73 19.48 -16.46
CA ASN A 380 43.04 19.45 -15.02
C ASN A 380 44.01 18.31 -14.65
N ARG A 381 44.98 18.00 -15.52
CA ARG A 381 46.11 17.11 -15.19
C ARG A 381 47.36 17.98 -15.05
N SER A 382 47.48 18.67 -13.92
CA SER A 382 48.70 19.39 -13.49
C SER A 382 48.79 19.33 -11.99
#